data_AF-A0A7C5GNG8-F1
#
_entry.id   AF-A0A7C5GNG8-F1
#
_cell.length_a   1.000
_cell.length_b   1.000
_cell.length_c   1.000
_cell.angle_alpha   90.00
_cell.angle_beta   90.00
_cell.angle_gamma   90.00
#
_symmetry.space_group_name_H-M   'P 1'
#
loop_
_entity.id
_entity.type
_entity.pdbx_description
1 polymer ?
#
loop_
_entity_poly.entity_id
_entity_poly.type
_entity_poly.pdbx_seq_one_letter_code
_entity_poly.pdbx_strand_id
1 'polypeptide(L)'
;MMLSACSSYRMDVQQGNVIEAAALKQLRAGLSRAQVVDLLGSPLLQDDFQKNRWDYIFYLKKAGKAPERKSVTVIFHDNGTVAQVIQ
;
A
#
# COMPACT_ATOMS: atom_id res chain seq x y z
N MET A 1 -43.66 -20.13 3.02
CA MET A 1 -42.64 -20.93 2.30
C MET A 1 -41.44 -20.01 2.09
N MET A 2 -40.29 -20.38 2.68
CA MET A 2 -39.07 -19.58 2.73
C MET A 2 -38.34 -19.54 1.37
N LEU A 3 -37.58 -18.46 1.17
CA LEU A 3 -36.19 -18.40 0.67
C LEU A 3 -35.99 -17.18 -0.24
N SER A 4 -35.89 -15.99 0.38
CA SER A 4 -35.25 -14.85 -0.30
C SER A 4 -33.77 -15.17 -0.42
N ALA A 5 -33.35 -15.48 -1.65
CA ALA A 5 -31.96 -15.63 -2.03
C ALA A 5 -31.24 -14.27 -1.90
N CYS A 6 -30.73 -13.99 -0.70
CA CYS A 6 -29.68 -13.00 -0.53
C CYS A 6 -28.39 -13.60 -1.10
N SER A 7 -28.28 -13.66 -2.43
CA SER A 7 -26.97 -13.70 -3.08
C SER A 7 -26.33 -12.35 -2.78
N SER A 8 -25.69 -12.25 -1.62
CA SER A 8 -24.74 -11.20 -1.36
C SER A 8 -23.66 -11.36 -2.42
N TYR A 9 -23.80 -10.60 -3.50
CA TYR A 9 -22.70 -10.24 -4.36
C TYR A 9 -21.76 -9.49 -3.43
N ARG A 10 -20.89 -10.24 -2.73
CA ARG A 10 -19.71 -9.67 -2.13
C ARG A 10 -18.96 -9.13 -3.33
N MET A 11 -19.15 -7.84 -3.59
CA MET A 11 -18.07 -7.08 -4.17
C MET A 11 -16.85 -7.49 -3.34
N ASP A 12 -15.87 -8.13 -3.97
CA ASP A 12 -14.49 -8.08 -3.48
C ASP A 12 -14.16 -6.60 -3.50
N VAL A 13 -14.66 -5.87 -2.49
CA VAL A 13 -14.24 -4.52 -2.20
C VAL A 13 -12.78 -4.73 -1.84
N GLN A 14 -11.90 -4.52 -2.82
CA GLN A 14 -10.47 -4.34 -2.59
C GLN A 14 -10.32 -3.06 -1.79
N GLN A 15 -10.65 -3.16 -0.50
CA GLN A 15 -10.52 -2.11 0.49
C GLN A 15 -9.03 -2.07 0.86
N GLY A 16 -8.23 -1.54 -0.05
CA GLY A 16 -6.79 -1.42 0.10
C GLY A 16 -6.09 -1.39 -1.26
N ASN A 17 -5.03 -0.60 -1.36
CA ASN A 17 -4.14 -0.64 -2.52
C ASN A 17 -3.60 -2.07 -2.64
N VAL A 18 -3.89 -2.78 -3.73
CA VAL A 18 -3.29 -4.10 -4.01
C VAL A 18 -1.98 -3.83 -4.74
N ILE A 19 -0.87 -4.06 -4.06
CA ILE A 19 0.47 -3.80 -4.61
C ILE A 19 1.10 -5.13 -5.00
N GLU A 20 1.69 -5.17 -6.19
CA GLU A 20 2.44 -6.34 -6.64
C GLU A 20 3.74 -6.48 -5.85
N ALA A 21 4.14 -7.73 -5.58
CA ALA A 21 5.42 -8.00 -4.94
C ALA A 21 6.63 -7.44 -5.71
N ALA A 22 6.49 -7.25 -7.02
CA ALA A 22 7.51 -6.63 -7.86
C ALA A 22 7.71 -5.13 -7.52
N ALA A 23 6.62 -4.38 -7.31
CA ALA A 23 6.70 -2.96 -6.96
C ALA A 23 7.37 -2.75 -5.59
N LEU A 24 7.07 -3.63 -4.62
CA LEU A 24 7.71 -3.59 -3.31
C LEU A 24 9.23 -3.82 -3.38
N LYS A 25 9.70 -4.68 -4.30
CA LYS A 25 11.14 -4.89 -4.52
C LYS A 25 11.84 -3.68 -5.14
N GLN A 26 11.10 -2.81 -5.83
CA GLN A 26 11.65 -1.58 -6.41
C GLN A 26 11.76 -0.47 -5.36
N LEU A 27 10.98 -0.54 -4.28
CA LEU A 27 11.05 0.39 -3.16
C LEU A 27 12.38 0.22 -2.41
N ARG A 28 13.24 1.23 -2.50
CA ARG A 28 14.58 1.25 -1.89
C ARG A 28 14.93 2.65 -1.39
N ALA A 29 15.92 2.72 -0.50
CA ALA A 29 16.47 4.00 -0.04
C ALA A 29 17.02 4.82 -1.21
N GLY A 30 16.89 6.13 -1.13
CA GLY A 30 17.31 7.10 -2.15
C GLY A 30 16.25 7.47 -3.20
N LEU A 31 15.08 6.81 -3.22
CA LEU A 31 13.98 7.22 -4.12
C LEU A 31 13.38 8.57 -3.71
N SER A 32 12.85 9.34 -4.65
CA SER A 32 12.09 10.55 -4.32
C SER A 32 10.67 10.23 -3.90
N ARG A 33 10.02 11.14 -3.17
CA ARG A 33 8.57 11.05 -2.84
C ARG A 33 7.70 10.74 -4.06
N ALA A 34 7.98 11.39 -5.20
CA ALA A 34 7.24 11.16 -6.43
C ALA A 34 7.39 9.71 -6.92
N GLN A 35 8.62 9.18 -6.92
CA GLN A 35 8.86 7.78 -7.31
C GLN A 35 8.18 6.80 -6.36
N VAL A 36 8.12 7.09 -5.06
CA VAL A 36 7.37 6.26 -4.10
C VAL A 36 5.87 6.30 -4.40
N VAL A 37 5.31 7.46 -4.73
CA VAL A 37 3.90 7.60 -5.14
C VAL A 37 3.63 6.88 -6.45
N ASP A 38 4.54 6.95 -7.42
CA ASP A 38 4.38 6.25 -8.70
C ASP A 38 4.39 4.72 -8.51
N LEU A 39 5.15 4.22 -7.53
CA LEU A 39 5.24 2.78 -7.22
C LEU A 39 4.09 2.27 -6.35
N LEU A 40 3.72 3.00 -5.30
CA LEU A 40 2.80 2.54 -4.26
C LEU A 40 1.43 3.24 -4.27
N GLY A 41 1.29 4.29 -5.07
CA GLY A 41 0.17 5.21 -5.06
C GLY A 41 0.33 6.32 -4.02
N SER A 42 -0.67 7.21 -3.98
CA SER A 42 -0.71 8.29 -2.99
C SER A 42 -0.86 7.72 -1.58
N PRO A 43 -0.09 8.23 -0.59
CA PRO A 43 -0.28 7.84 0.80
C PRO A 43 -1.69 8.27 1.26
N LEU A 44 -2.34 7.41 2.05
CA LEU A 44 -3.68 7.69 2.59
C LEU A 44 -3.66 8.85 3.61
N LEU A 45 -2.50 9.14 4.19
CA LEU A 45 -2.29 10.19 5.18
C LEU A 45 -1.07 11.01 4.78
N GLN A 46 -1.32 12.17 4.19
CA GLN A 46 -0.32 13.23 4.05
C GLN A 46 -0.54 14.18 5.22
N ASP A 47 0.01 13.81 6.39
CA ASP A 47 -0.07 14.64 7.58
C ASP A 47 0.92 15.81 7.45
N ASP A 48 0.43 17.05 7.57
CA ASP A 48 1.26 18.26 7.55
C ASP A 48 2.30 18.28 8.69
N PHE A 49 2.08 17.50 9.75
CA PHE A 49 2.98 17.38 10.90
C PHE A 49 4.04 16.26 10.75
N GLN A 50 3.75 15.21 9.98
CA GLN A 50 4.68 14.09 9.73
C GLN A 50 5.08 14.02 8.26
N LYS A 51 5.56 15.14 7.72
CA LYS A 51 6.01 15.22 6.32
C LYS A 51 7.04 14.14 5.97
N ASN A 52 7.81 13.64 6.93
CA ASN A 52 8.93 12.73 6.68
C ASN A 52 8.58 11.25 6.86
N ARG A 53 7.31 10.88 7.04
CA ARG A 53 6.91 9.48 7.21
C ARG A 53 5.62 9.19 6.49
N TRP A 54 5.62 8.17 5.63
CA TRP A 54 4.42 7.66 4.99
C TRP A 54 4.20 6.19 5.36
N ASP A 55 2.99 5.88 5.80
CA ASP A 55 2.57 4.52 6.12
C ASP A 55 1.65 4.00 5.01
N TYR A 56 2.04 2.89 4.39
CA TYR A 56 1.31 2.22 3.33
C TYR A 56 0.77 0.90 3.84
N ILE A 57 -0.54 0.69 3.76
CA ILE A 57 -1.18 -0.60 4.06
C ILE A 57 -1.71 -1.14 2.75
N PHE A 58 -1.23 -2.32 2.36
CA PHE A 58 -1.61 -2.96 1.10
C PHE A 58 -1.81 -4.46 1.28
N TYR A 59 -2.53 -5.05 0.34
CA TYR A 59 -2.66 -6.49 0.24
C TYR A 59 -1.72 -6.99 -0.84
N LEU A 60 -0.76 -7.82 -0.45
CA LEU A 60 0.19 -8.43 -1.35
C LEU A 60 -0.46 -9.65 -2.01
N LYS A 61 -0.81 -9.50 -3.29
CA LYS A 61 -1.33 -10.60 -4.11
C LYS A 61 -0.14 -11.38 -4.69
N LYS A 62 0.03 -12.64 -4.27
CA LYS A 62 0.99 -13.58 -4.87
C LYS A 62 0.21 -14.55 -5.76
N ALA A 63 0.74 -14.86 -6.95
CA ALA A 63 0.10 -15.81 -7.87
C ALA A 63 -0.17 -17.15 -7.15
N GLY A 64 -1.42 -17.59 -7.15
CA GLY A 64 -1.85 -18.85 -6.54
C GLY A 64 -1.95 -18.85 -5.00
N LYS A 65 -1.84 -17.70 -4.31
CA LYS A 65 -2.01 -17.59 -2.85
C LYS A 65 -3.06 -16.56 -2.46
N ALA A 66 -3.66 -16.74 -1.28
CA ALA A 66 -4.52 -15.73 -0.68
C ALA A 66 -3.74 -14.40 -0.48
N PRO A 67 -4.41 -13.25 -0.66
CA PRO A 67 -3.78 -11.94 -0.45
C PRO A 67 -3.32 -11.80 1.00
N GLU A 68 -2.06 -11.40 1.19
CA GLU A 68 -1.45 -11.20 2.50
C GLU A 68 -1.46 -9.71 2.84
N ARG A 69 -2.07 -9.32 3.97
CA ARG A 69 -2.02 -7.92 4.41
C ARG A 69 -0.61 -7.57 4.87
N LYS A 70 -0.03 -6.52 4.28
CA LYS A 70 1.29 -5.98 4.63
C LYS A 70 1.19 -4.48 4.90
N SER A 71 2.08 -3.99 5.75
CA SER A 71 2.26 -2.58 6.03
C SER A 71 3.71 -2.21 5.81
N VAL A 72 3.95 -1.11 5.11
CA VAL A 72 5.29 -0.59 4.87
C VAL A 72 5.33 0.86 5.32
N THR A 73 6.31 1.18 6.15
CA THR A 73 6.58 2.55 6.56
C THR A 73 7.79 3.06 5.80
N VAL A 74 7.61 4.14 5.07
CA VAL A 74 8.66 4.83 4.32
C VAL A 74 9.02 6.10 5.09
N ILE A 75 10.27 6.19 5.53
CA ILE A 75 10.85 7.36 6.17
C ILE A 75 11.60 8.16 5.11
N PHE A 76 11.40 9.47 5.08
CA PHE A 76 12.04 10.41 4.17
C PHE A 76 13.00 11.34 4.93
N HIS A 77 14.06 11.73 4.24
CA HIS A 77 14.91 12.85 4.63
C HIS A 77 14.22 14.19 4.34
N ASP A 78 14.73 15.26 4.94
CA ASP A 78 14.23 16.63 4.74
C ASP A 78 14.37 17.10 3.28
N ASN A 79 15.28 16.50 2.51
CA ASN A 79 15.44 16.75 1.07
C ASN A 79 14.39 16.03 0.20
N GLY A 80 13.47 15.26 0.79
CA GLY A 80 12.41 14.55 0.08
C GLY A 80 12.79 13.20 -0.53
N THR A 81 13.93 12.62 -0.13
CA THR A 81 14.37 11.28 -0.55
C THR A 81 14.12 10.22 0.53
N VAL A 82 13.93 8.96 0.15
CA VAL A 82 13.71 7.85 1.09
C VAL A 82 14.98 7.60 1.89
N ALA A 83 14.89 7.80 3.20
CA ALA A 83 15.92 7.47 4.16
C ALA A 83 15.92 5.98 4.48
N GLN A 84 14.73 5.44 4.78
CA GLN A 84 14.58 4.08 5.26
C GLN A 84 13.21 3.51 4.90
N VAL A 85 13.18 2.21 4.65
CA VAL A 85 11.95 1.45 4.38
C VAL A 85 11.84 0.36 5.45
N ILE A 86 10.70 0.32 6.13
CA ILE A 86 10.37 -0.66 7.18
C ILE A 86 9.21 -1.50 6.65
N GLN A 87 9.33 -2.84 6.64
CA GLN A 87 8.39 -3.78 6.02
C GLN A 87 8.10 -5.00 6.89
#